data_AF-A0A415MY38-F1
#
_entry.id   AF-A0A415MY38-F1
#
_cell.length_a   1.000
_cell.length_b   1.000
_cell.length_c   1.000
_cell.angle_alpha   90.00
_cell.angle_beta   90.00
_cell.angle_gamma   90.00
#
_symmetry.space_group_name_H-M   'P 1'
#
loop_
_entity.id
_entity.type
_entity.pdbx_description
1 polymer ?
#
loop_
_entity_poly.entity_id
_entity_poly.type
_entity_poly.pdbx_seq_one_letter_code
_entity_poly.pdbx_strand_id
1 'polypeptide(L)'
;MYTHDIDYVIRTLGVGATYRGYRYLSYGIELCLTDEEYLLAISKQLYPEIARKYKTTVGSVERDIRTVIRVCWENGYDQLQSYSFRPLHVRPTAGEFFDILVAYLSRNKSVLQAV
;
A
#
# COMPACT_ATOMS: atom_id res chain seq x y z
N MET A 1 4.44 1.85 15.32
CA MET A 1 5.47 2.86 14.97
C MET A 1 5.97 2.59 13.54
N TYR A 2 5.08 2.55 12.55
CA TYR A 2 5.39 2.24 11.14
C TYR A 2 5.20 3.43 10.20
N THR A 3 4.57 4.49 10.69
CA THR A 3 3.95 5.52 9.85
C THR A 3 4.97 6.32 9.03
N HIS A 4 6.17 6.58 9.55
CA HIS A 4 7.19 7.35 8.83
C HIS A 4 7.74 6.60 7.61
N ASP A 5 8.06 5.30 7.75
CA ASP A 5 8.58 4.49 6.63
C ASP A 5 7.52 4.24 5.57
N ILE A 6 6.28 3.96 5.99
CA ILE A 6 5.13 3.79 5.09
C ILE A 6 4.91 5.08 4.28
N ASP A 7 4.86 6.23 4.95
CA ASP A 7 4.65 7.52 4.29
C ASP A 7 5.78 7.87 3.32
N TYR A 8 7.04 7.56 3.68
CA TYR A 8 8.18 7.73 2.80
C TYR A 8 8.03 6.88 1.53
N VAL A 9 7.75 5.58 1.68
CA VAL A 9 7.54 4.66 0.54
C VAL A 9 6.41 5.15 -0.37
N ILE A 10 5.25 5.51 0.17
CA ILE A 10 4.13 5.98 -0.66
C ILE A 10 4.50 7.26 -1.42
N ARG A 11 5.22 8.19 -0.80
CA ARG A 11 5.65 9.44 -1.44
C ARG A 11 6.64 9.21 -2.58
N THR A 12 7.57 8.26 -2.42
CA THR A 12 8.52 7.91 -3.49
C THR A 12 7.84 7.33 -4.73
N LEU A 13 6.62 6.79 -4.59
CA LEU A 13 5.80 6.30 -5.70
C LEU A 13 5.02 7.42 -6.42
N GLY A 14 5.24 8.68 -6.06
CA GLY A 14 4.57 9.84 -6.64
C GLY A 14 3.18 10.11 -6.06
N VAL A 15 2.82 9.48 -4.94
CA VAL A 15 1.50 9.65 -4.31
C VAL A 15 1.61 10.51 -3.07
N GLY A 16 1.05 11.72 -3.18
CA GLY A 16 0.99 12.68 -2.07
C GLY A 16 -0.30 12.60 -1.26
N ALA A 17 -0.31 13.27 -0.11
CA ALA A 17 -1.46 13.33 0.80
C ALA A 17 -2.71 14.06 0.24
N THR A 18 -2.62 14.63 -0.98
CA THR A 18 -3.75 15.20 -1.72
C THR A 18 -4.71 14.12 -2.24
N TYR A 19 -4.23 12.89 -2.44
CA TYR A 19 -5.06 11.75 -2.78
C TYR A 19 -5.67 11.15 -1.51
N ARG A 20 -7.00 10.95 -1.47
CA ARG A 20 -7.62 10.24 -0.32
C ARG A 20 -7.07 8.83 -0.17
N GLY A 21 -6.80 8.17 -1.30
CA GLY A 21 -6.17 6.85 -1.35
C GLY A 21 -4.81 6.79 -0.67
N TYR A 22 -4.09 7.92 -0.50
CA TYR A 22 -2.85 7.96 0.28
C TYR A 22 -3.08 7.48 1.71
N ARG A 23 -4.10 8.04 2.39
CA ARG A 23 -4.39 7.69 3.79
C ARG A 23 -4.92 6.27 3.91
N TYR A 24 -5.72 5.83 2.93
CA TYR A 24 -6.24 4.47 2.88
C TYR A 24 -5.13 3.45 2.67
N LEU A 25 -4.20 3.72 1.76
CA LEU A 25 -3.04 2.88 1.49
C LEU A 25 -2.12 2.81 2.71
N SER A 26 -1.79 3.97 3.30
CA SER A 26 -0.92 4.04 4.48
C SER A 26 -1.48 3.20 5.64
N TYR A 27 -2.76 3.39 5.96
CA TYR A 27 -3.41 2.58 7.00
C TYR A 27 -3.57 1.11 6.61
N GLY A 28 -3.89 0.82 5.35
CA GLY A 28 -4.01 -0.56 4.88
C GLY A 28 -2.69 -1.34 4.97
N ILE A 29 -1.57 -0.70 4.63
CA ILE A 29 -0.23 -1.28 4.77
C ILE A 29 0.08 -1.53 6.26
N GLU A 30 -0.26 -0.58 7.14
CA GLU A 30 -0.09 -0.75 8.59
C GLU A 30 -0.86 -1.98 9.12
N LEU A 31 -2.10 -2.18 8.66
CA LEU A 31 -2.89 -3.36 9.00
C LEU A 31 -2.23 -4.64 8.49
N CYS A 32 -1.84 -4.71 7.21
CA CYS A 32 -1.18 -5.89 6.65
C CYS A 32 0.17 -6.22 7.30
N LEU A 33 0.92 -5.20 7.76
CA LEU A 33 2.17 -5.40 8.50
C LEU A 33 1.95 -5.89 9.94
N THR A 34 0.73 -5.73 10.46
CA THR A 34 0.35 -6.14 11.82
C THR A 34 -0.26 -7.54 11.82
N ASP A 35 -1.04 -7.86 10.79
CA ASP A 35 -1.71 -9.15 10.64
C ASP A 35 -1.85 -9.48 9.13
N GLU A 36 -1.28 -10.61 8.73
CA GLU A 36 -1.24 -11.06 7.33
C GLU A 36 -2.62 -11.42 6.77
N GLU A 37 -3.60 -11.73 7.63
CA GLU A 37 -4.99 -12.03 7.22
C GLU A 37 -5.61 -10.87 6.43
N TYR A 38 -5.22 -9.63 6.72
CA TYR A 38 -5.67 -8.46 5.98
C TYR A 38 -5.23 -8.49 4.50
N LEU A 39 -4.04 -9.01 4.22
CA LEU A 39 -3.54 -9.15 2.85
C LEU A 39 -4.28 -10.28 2.11
N LEU A 40 -4.59 -11.37 2.81
CA LEU A 40 -5.33 -12.52 2.26
C LEU A 40 -6.82 -12.19 2.01
N ALA A 41 -7.39 -11.24 2.74
CA ALA A 41 -8.81 -10.89 2.69
C ALA A 41 -9.09 -9.41 2.37
N ILE A 42 -8.48 -8.87 1.31
CA ILE A 42 -8.59 -7.42 0.99
C ILE A 42 -10.03 -6.90 0.92
N SER A 43 -10.91 -7.52 0.12
CA SER A 43 -12.27 -7.02 -0.07
C SER A 43 -13.20 -7.30 1.11
N LYS A 44 -12.93 -8.39 1.86
CA LYS A 44 -13.78 -8.88 2.94
C LYS A 44 -13.39 -8.34 4.31
N GLN A 45 -12.15 -7.87 4.48
CA GLN A 45 -11.60 -7.47 5.76
C GLN A 45 -10.88 -6.12 5.67
N LEU A 46 -9.83 -6.00 4.85
CA LEU A 46 -9.02 -4.77 4.79
C LEU A 46 -9.83 -3.54 4.39
N TYR A 47 -10.60 -3.61 3.30
CA TYR A 47 -11.40 -2.47 2.85
C TYR A 47 -12.52 -2.11 3.84
N PRO A 48 -13.28 -3.05 4.41
CA PRO A 48 -14.20 -2.76 5.52
C PRO A 48 -13.54 -2.06 6.72
N GLU A 49 -12.34 -2.48 7.13
CA GLU A 49 -11.61 -1.82 8.23
C GLU A 49 -11.21 -0.38 7.90
N ILE A 50 -10.65 -0.16 6.71
CA ILE A 50 -10.29 1.19 6.24
C ILE A 50 -11.56 2.07 6.16
N ALA A 51 -12.64 1.53 5.60
CA ALA A 51 -13.91 2.23 5.46
C ALA A 51 -14.46 2.66 6.83
N ARG A 52 -14.38 1.78 7.83
CA ARG A 52 -14.78 2.08 9.22
C ARG A 52 -13.93 3.19 9.82
N LYS A 53 -12.59 3.09 9.72
CA LYS A 53 -11.67 4.10 10.29
C LYS A 53 -11.91 5.49 9.72
N TYR A 54 -12.09 5.59 8.40
CA TYR A 54 -12.25 6.88 7.71
C TYR A 54 -13.71 7.31 7.51
N LYS A 55 -14.67 6.60 8.11
CA LYS A 55 -16.11 6.89 8.02
C LYS A 55 -16.57 7.06 6.57
N THR A 56 -16.19 6.09 5.73
CA THR A 56 -16.50 6.07 4.29
C THR A 56 -17.08 4.70 3.88
N THR A 57 -17.30 4.48 2.58
CA THR A 57 -17.81 3.20 2.06
C THR A 57 -16.68 2.32 1.52
N VAL A 58 -16.87 1.01 1.54
CA VAL A 58 -15.93 0.03 0.92
C VAL A 58 -15.68 0.37 -0.56
N GLY A 59 -16.73 0.74 -1.31
CA GLY A 59 -16.59 1.13 -2.72
C GLY A 59 -15.81 2.44 -2.92
N SER A 60 -15.85 3.37 -1.96
CA SER A 60 -14.98 4.55 -1.98
C SER A 60 -13.52 4.17 -1.73
N VAL A 61 -13.26 3.29 -0.76
CA VAL A 61 -11.90 2.79 -0.47
C VAL A 61 -11.32 2.09 -1.70
N GLU A 62 -12.04 1.14 -2.28
CA GLU A 62 -11.59 0.40 -3.45
C GLU A 62 -11.28 1.32 -4.64
N ARG A 63 -12.17 2.29 -4.91
CA ARG A 63 -11.96 3.28 -5.98
C ARG A 63 -10.72 4.12 -5.74
N ASP A 64 -10.55 4.66 -4.54
CA ASP A 64 -9.43 5.55 -4.22
C ASP A 64 -8.09 4.79 -4.20
N ILE A 65 -8.07 3.53 -3.75
CA ILE A 65 -6.90 2.64 -3.85
C ILE A 65 -6.56 2.35 -5.31
N ARG A 66 -7.53 2.02 -6.16
CA ARG A 66 -7.30 1.80 -7.60
C ARG A 66 -6.74 3.04 -8.29
N THR A 67 -7.22 4.23 -7.93
CA THR A 67 -6.66 5.50 -8.41
C THR A 67 -5.20 5.63 -8.03
N VAL A 68 -4.85 5.35 -6.77
CA VAL A 68 -3.46 5.38 -6.30
C VAL A 68 -2.57 4.39 -7.06
N ILE A 69 -3.01 3.14 -7.23
CA ILE A 69 -2.25 2.12 -7.99
C ILE A 69 -2.02 2.58 -9.43
N ARG A 70 -3.03 3.19 -10.06
CA ARG A 70 -2.90 3.76 -11.40
C ARG A 70 -1.87 4.88 -11.44
N VAL A 71 -1.91 5.82 -10.50
CA VAL A 71 -0.95 6.93 -10.43
C VAL A 71 0.47 6.40 -10.23
N CYS A 72 0.68 5.43 -9.34
CA CYS A 72 1.99 4.79 -9.15
C CYS A 72 2.46 4.10 -10.43
N TRP A 73 1.58 3.41 -11.15
CA TRP A 73 1.93 2.73 -12.39
C TRP A 73 2.30 3.70 -13.51
N GLU A 74 1.59 4.82 -13.63
CA GLU A 74 1.80 5.78 -14.72
C GLU A 74 3.00 6.71 -14.45
N ASN A 75 3.23 7.10 -13.19
CA ASN A 75 4.19 8.15 -12.85
C ASN A 75 5.34 7.69 -11.92
N GLY A 76 5.19 6.55 -11.25
CA GLY A 76 6.14 6.03 -10.25
C GLY A 76 6.62 4.62 -10.58
N TYR A 77 6.55 4.20 -11.84
CA TYR A 77 6.81 2.83 -12.27
C TYR A 77 8.21 2.35 -11.88
N ASP A 78 9.25 3.14 -12.15
CA ASP A 78 10.63 2.74 -11.85
C ASP A 78 10.83 2.45 -10.36
N GLN A 79 10.22 3.29 -9.51
CA GLN A 79 10.27 3.10 -8.07
C GLN A 79 9.45 1.89 -7.63
N LEU A 80 8.25 1.71 -8.18
CA LEU A 80 7.42 0.53 -7.93
C LEU A 80 8.13 -0.77 -8.34
N GLN A 81 8.80 -0.76 -9.49
CA GLN A 81 9.60 -1.87 -9.98
C GLN A 81 10.80 -2.15 -9.07
N SER A 82 11.44 -1.11 -8.53
CA SER A 82 12.54 -1.26 -7.57
C SER A 82 12.11 -1.91 -6.24
N TYR A 83 10.83 -1.75 -5.87
CA TYR A 83 10.25 -2.37 -4.66
C TYR A 83 9.77 -3.80 -4.92
N SER A 84 9.51 -4.15 -6.18
CA SER A 84 9.06 -5.48 -6.53
C SER A 84 10.23 -6.46 -6.61
N PHE A 85 10.12 -7.59 -5.93
CA PHE A 85 11.09 -8.70 -6.04
C PHE A 85 10.92 -9.53 -7.32
N ARG A 86 10.06 -9.09 -8.24
CA ARG A 86 9.79 -9.70 -9.54
C ARG A 86 9.56 -8.63 -10.61
N PRO A 87 9.77 -8.93 -11.90
CA PRO A 87 9.44 -7.97 -12.95
C PRO A 87 7.93 -7.73 -13.02
N LEU A 88 7.54 -6.46 -13.19
CA LEU A 88 6.16 -6.04 -13.36
C LEU A 88 5.89 -5.74 -14.83
N HIS A 89 5.17 -6.63 -15.52
CA HIS A 89 4.81 -6.41 -16.92
C HIS A 89 3.47 -5.72 -17.11
N VAL A 90 2.60 -5.78 -16.10
CA VAL A 90 1.27 -5.19 -16.10
C VAL A 90 1.01 -4.50 -14.78
N ARG A 91 0.08 -3.54 -14.78
CA ARG A 91 -0.33 -2.84 -13.57
C ARG A 91 -0.83 -3.86 -12.52
N PRO A 92 -0.27 -3.88 -11.30
CA PRO A 92 -0.66 -4.85 -10.29
C PRO A 92 -2.11 -4.67 -9.87
N THR A 93 -2.74 -5.77 -9.46
CA THR A 93 -4.00 -5.74 -8.73
C THR A 93 -3.81 -5.11 -7.34
N ALA A 94 -4.90 -4.79 -6.64
CA ALA A 94 -4.78 -4.26 -5.28
C ALA A 94 -4.03 -5.21 -4.34
N GLY A 95 -4.34 -6.51 -4.39
CA GLY A 95 -3.64 -7.54 -3.61
C GLY A 95 -2.15 -7.53 -3.86
N GLU A 96 -1.74 -7.62 -5.13
CA GLU A 96 -0.33 -7.61 -5.52
C GLU A 96 0.37 -6.31 -5.15
N PHE A 97 -0.33 -5.17 -5.27
CA PHE A 97 0.25 -3.88 -4.91
C PHE A 97 0.50 -3.78 -3.40
N PHE A 98 -0.45 -4.21 -2.56
CA PHE A 98 -0.22 -4.28 -1.12
C PHE A 98 0.90 -5.26 -0.77
N ASP A 99 0.92 -6.44 -1.39
CA ASP A 99 1.96 -7.46 -1.18
C ASP A 99 3.37 -6.92 -1.46
N ILE A 100 3.57 -6.25 -2.61
CA ILE A 100 4.85 -5.64 -2.98
C ILE A 100 5.33 -4.66 -1.90
N LEU A 101 4.45 -3.75 -1.45
CA LEU A 101 4.83 -2.72 -0.49
C LEU A 101 5.07 -3.31 0.91
N VAL A 102 4.24 -4.26 1.34
CA VAL A 102 4.38 -4.96 2.61
C VAL A 102 5.68 -5.76 2.64
N ALA A 103 5.97 -6.51 1.59
CA ALA A 103 7.20 -7.31 1.49
C ALA A 103 8.46 -6.42 1.48
N TYR A 104 8.44 -5.32 0.72
CA TYR A 104 9.52 -4.34 0.72
C TYR A 104 9.76 -3.73 2.11
N LEU A 105 8.69 -3.26 2.78
CA LEU A 105 8.79 -2.65 4.11
C LEU A 105 9.24 -3.66 5.16
N SER A 106 8.75 -4.90 5.12
CA SER A 106 9.15 -5.97 6.04
C SER A 106 10.63 -6.32 5.90
N ARG A 107 11.17 -6.35 4.67
CA ARG A 107 12.60 -6.63 4.44
C ARG A 107 13.51 -5.52 4.95
N ASN A 108 13.12 -4.25 4.78
CA ASN A 108 13.93 -3.11 5.20
C ASN A 108 13.93 -2.88 6.72
N LYS A 109 12.94 -3.41 7.45
CA LYS A 109 12.96 -3.42 8.94
C LYS A 109 14.14 -4.21 9.50
N SER A 110 14.47 -5.36 8.90
CA SER A 110 15.53 -6.25 9.37
C SER A 110 16.92 -5.59 9.33
N VAL A 111 17.10 -4.57 8.49
CA VAL A 111 18.36 -3.83 8.35
C VAL A 111 18.50 -2.73 9.40
N LEU A 112 17.39 -2.15 9.88
CA LEU A 112 17.40 -1.03 10.83
C LEU A 112 17.34 -1.46 12.31
N GLN A 113 17.06 -2.73 12.60
CA GLN A 113 17.20 -3.31 13.95
C GLN A 113 18.55 -4.02 14.15
N ALA A 114 19.39 -4.09 13.11
CA ALA A 114 20.68 -4.77 13.11
C ALA A 114 21.88 -3.79 13.18
N VAL A 115 21.62 -2.50 13.42
CA VAL A 115 22.63 -1.45 13.63
C VAL A 115 22.31 -0.73 14.93
#